data_AF-G7VUK6-F1
#
_entry.id   AF-G7VUK6-F1
#
_cell.length_a   1.000
_cell.length_b   1.000
_cell.length_c   1.000
_cell.angle_alpha   90.00
_cell.angle_beta   90.00
_cell.angle_gamma   90.00
#
_symmetry.space_group_name_H-M   'P 1'
#
loop_
_entity.id
_entity.type
_entity.pdbx_description
1 polymer ?
#
loop_
_entity_poly.entity_id
_entity_poly.type
_entity_poly.pdbx_seq_one_letter_code
_entity_poly.pdbx_strand_id
1 'polypeptide(L)'
;MKIRKAIIPAAGLGTRFLPATKAMPKEMLPIVDKPTIQYIIEEAVASGIEDIIIVTGKGKRAIEDHFDYSFELEHNLAAKEKWNLLNEVRKPSEMADIHYIRQKEPKGLGHAIWCARKFIGDEPFAVLLGDDIVESENPCLKQMIDVFDEYQRSVVGVKQVDWNEVHRYGIVEGHALTSKISEAERLVEKPKKEEATSNLAIMGRYILTPDIFDILGQQSAGVGGEIQLTDALSKLGEKNPILAYEFDGNRHDVGEKLGFIETTIHYALQHNEIKDEVLAYMRQVIEEIDQQKQVKLQ
;
A
#
# COMPACT_ATOMS: atom_id res chain seq x y z
N MET A 1 15.31 -3.84 -17.94
CA MET A 1 14.01 -4.35 -18.46
C MET A 1 12.90 -3.41 -18.01
N LYS A 2 11.87 -3.15 -18.82
CA LYS A 2 10.79 -2.22 -18.43
C LYS A 2 9.83 -2.88 -17.43
N ILE A 3 9.55 -2.22 -16.31
CA ILE A 3 8.56 -2.67 -15.32
C ILE A 3 7.17 -2.26 -15.82
N ARG A 4 6.33 -3.27 -16.13
CA ARG A 4 4.98 -3.05 -16.69
C ARG A 4 3.88 -3.67 -15.85
N LYS A 5 4.24 -4.57 -14.93
CA LYS A 5 3.30 -5.33 -14.11
C LYS A 5 3.40 -4.94 -12.64
N ALA A 6 2.26 -4.86 -11.96
CA ALA A 6 2.21 -4.66 -10.53
C ALA A 6 1.33 -5.71 -9.83
N ILE A 7 1.74 -6.16 -8.65
CA ILE A 7 0.93 -7.00 -7.75
C ILE A 7 0.39 -6.13 -6.61
N ILE A 8 -0.91 -6.20 -6.37
CA ILE A 8 -1.57 -5.59 -5.21
C ILE A 8 -2.18 -6.70 -4.33
N PRO A 9 -1.55 -7.05 -3.20
CA PRO A 9 -2.12 -8.00 -2.26
C PRO A 9 -3.33 -7.41 -1.52
N ALA A 10 -4.51 -8.01 -1.73
CA ALA A 10 -5.78 -7.61 -1.12
C ALA A 10 -6.56 -8.80 -0.53
N ALA A 11 -5.83 -9.83 -0.07
CA ALA A 11 -6.39 -11.08 0.43
C ALA A 11 -6.57 -11.14 1.96
N GLY A 12 -6.08 -10.11 2.68
CA GLY A 12 -6.14 -10.06 4.14
C GLY A 12 -7.58 -9.98 4.69
N LEU A 13 -7.77 -10.50 5.90
CA LEU A 13 -9.08 -10.52 6.58
C LEU A 13 -9.47 -9.17 7.19
N GLY A 14 -8.54 -8.21 7.30
CA GLY A 14 -8.83 -6.88 7.83
C GLY A 14 -9.29 -6.85 9.29
N THR A 15 -8.79 -7.77 10.12
CA THR A 15 -9.26 -7.98 11.51
C THR A 15 -9.17 -6.75 12.40
N ARG A 16 -8.20 -5.86 12.14
CA ARG A 16 -8.02 -4.58 12.87
C ARG A 16 -9.22 -3.65 12.76
N PHE A 17 -9.98 -3.74 11.68
CA PHE A 17 -11.15 -2.88 11.41
C PHE A 17 -12.48 -3.57 11.68
N LEU A 18 -12.48 -4.74 12.35
CA LEU A 18 -13.73 -5.34 12.78
C LEU A 18 -14.46 -4.41 13.78
N PRO A 19 -15.80 -4.30 13.69
CA PRO A 19 -16.70 -5.10 12.85
C PRO A 19 -16.92 -4.57 11.42
N ALA A 20 -16.39 -3.40 11.05
CA ALA A 20 -16.64 -2.77 9.75
C ALA A 20 -16.22 -3.67 8.58
N THR A 21 -15.09 -4.36 8.72
CA THR A 21 -14.55 -5.27 7.69
C THR A 21 -15.16 -6.67 7.64
N LYS A 22 -16.21 -6.94 8.45
CA LYS A 22 -16.88 -8.25 8.45
C LYS A 22 -17.49 -8.58 7.09
N ALA A 23 -18.02 -7.58 6.39
CA ALA A 23 -18.69 -7.73 5.09
C ALA A 23 -18.12 -6.81 4.00
N MET A 24 -17.16 -5.95 4.34
CA MET A 24 -16.50 -5.04 3.41
C MET A 24 -14.98 -5.27 3.45
N PRO A 25 -14.29 -5.38 2.31
CA PRO A 25 -12.83 -5.44 2.30
C PRO A 25 -12.22 -4.20 2.96
N LYS A 26 -11.11 -4.36 3.70
CA LYS A 26 -10.40 -3.19 4.28
C LYS A 26 -9.90 -2.23 3.20
N GLU A 27 -9.56 -2.77 2.04
CA GLU A 27 -9.05 -2.05 0.88
C GLU A 27 -10.13 -1.15 0.24
N MET A 28 -11.41 -1.40 0.57
CA MET A 28 -12.58 -0.62 0.16
C MET A 28 -13.03 0.39 1.23
N LEU A 29 -12.31 0.54 2.34
CA LEU A 29 -12.59 1.62 3.29
C LEU A 29 -12.35 2.97 2.60
N PRO A 30 -13.33 3.88 2.60
CA PRO A 30 -13.19 5.15 1.91
C PRO A 30 -12.32 6.12 2.72
N ILE A 31 -11.40 6.79 2.03
CA ILE A 31 -10.75 8.01 2.49
C ILE A 31 -11.52 9.15 1.85
N VAL A 32 -12.39 9.79 2.65
CA VAL A 32 -13.40 10.76 2.20
C VAL A 32 -14.42 10.13 1.24
N ASP A 33 -14.12 10.05 -0.04
CA ASP A 33 -15.01 9.59 -1.12
C ASP A 33 -14.40 8.49 -2.01
N LYS A 34 -13.10 8.22 -1.85
CA LYS A 34 -12.36 7.25 -2.66
C LYS A 34 -11.88 6.06 -1.82
N PRO A 35 -12.08 4.80 -2.27
CA PRO A 35 -11.57 3.65 -1.54
C PRO A 35 -10.04 3.61 -1.58
N THR A 36 -9.42 3.17 -0.49
CA THR A 36 -7.95 3.06 -0.36
C THR A 36 -7.28 2.43 -1.58
N ILE A 37 -7.80 1.31 -2.07
CA ILE A 37 -7.18 0.58 -3.19
C ILE A 37 -7.12 1.39 -4.49
N GLN A 38 -8.05 2.31 -4.71
CA GLN A 38 -8.04 3.15 -5.90
C GLN A 38 -6.85 4.12 -5.88
N TYR A 39 -6.45 4.67 -4.73
CA TYR A 39 -5.23 5.49 -4.64
C TYR A 39 -3.98 4.68 -5.05
N ILE A 40 -3.92 3.41 -4.67
CA ILE A 40 -2.80 2.52 -4.99
C ILE A 40 -2.73 2.22 -6.49
N ILE A 41 -3.87 1.97 -7.12
CA ILE A 41 -3.95 1.73 -8.56
C ILE A 41 -3.65 3.01 -9.34
N GLU A 42 -4.17 4.16 -8.91
CA GLU A 42 -3.86 5.46 -9.53
C GLU A 42 -2.35 5.74 -9.49
N GLU A 43 -1.65 5.45 -8.37
CA GLU A 43 -0.19 5.56 -8.30
C GLU A 43 0.51 4.63 -9.30
N ALA A 44 0.06 3.37 -9.39
CA ALA A 44 0.64 2.39 -10.31
C ALA A 44 0.50 2.83 -11.77
N VAL A 45 -0.70 3.25 -12.17
CA VAL A 45 -0.99 3.77 -13.53
C VAL A 45 -0.19 5.02 -13.82
N ALA A 46 -0.15 5.98 -12.89
CA ALA A 46 0.65 7.20 -13.03
C ALA A 46 2.16 6.94 -13.16
N SER A 47 2.62 5.78 -12.68
CA SER A 47 4.01 5.33 -12.79
C SER A 47 4.31 4.56 -14.08
N GLY A 48 3.31 4.34 -14.93
CA GLY A 48 3.44 3.65 -16.22
C GLY A 48 3.27 2.13 -16.16
N ILE A 49 2.64 1.61 -15.10
CA ILE A 49 2.21 0.21 -15.04
C ILE A 49 1.05 0.00 -16.02
N GLU A 50 1.14 -1.07 -16.81
CA GLU A 50 0.17 -1.43 -17.86
C GLU A 50 -0.80 -2.49 -17.33
N ASP A 51 -0.27 -3.51 -16.65
CA ASP A 51 -1.03 -4.66 -16.15
C ASP A 51 -1.00 -4.70 -14.61
N ILE A 52 -2.17 -4.73 -13.98
CA ILE A 52 -2.27 -4.81 -12.52
C ILE A 52 -2.92 -6.12 -12.12
N ILE A 53 -2.27 -6.87 -11.23
CA ILE A 53 -2.85 -8.07 -10.65
C ILE A 53 -3.19 -7.90 -9.18
N ILE A 54 -4.46 -7.99 -8.87
CA ILE A 54 -4.96 -7.95 -7.50
C ILE A 54 -5.07 -9.38 -6.98
N VAL A 55 -4.32 -9.67 -5.93
CA VAL A 55 -4.37 -10.97 -5.25
C VAL A 55 -5.44 -10.92 -4.18
N THR A 56 -6.60 -11.53 -4.45
CA THR A 56 -7.79 -11.45 -3.60
C THR A 56 -8.02 -12.72 -2.78
N GLY A 57 -8.70 -12.56 -1.64
CA GLY A 57 -9.17 -13.65 -0.78
C GLY A 57 -10.66 -13.93 -0.95
N LYS A 58 -11.27 -14.61 0.04
CA LYS A 58 -12.73 -14.75 0.12
C LYS A 58 -13.39 -13.41 0.50
N GLY A 59 -14.58 -13.15 -0.04
CA GLY A 59 -15.37 -11.95 0.32
C GLY A 59 -14.85 -10.64 -0.27
N LYS A 60 -14.08 -10.69 -1.37
CA LYS A 60 -13.44 -9.53 -1.99
C LYS A 60 -14.12 -9.03 -3.27
N ARG A 61 -15.37 -9.45 -3.53
CA ARG A 61 -16.12 -9.09 -4.73
C ARG A 61 -16.27 -7.57 -4.91
N ALA A 62 -16.43 -6.82 -3.83
CA ALA A 62 -16.52 -5.36 -3.91
C ALA A 62 -15.29 -4.68 -4.54
N ILE A 63 -14.11 -5.31 -4.48
CA ILE A 63 -12.92 -4.82 -5.19
C ILE A 63 -13.07 -5.05 -6.70
N GLU A 64 -13.56 -6.23 -7.09
CA GLU A 64 -13.82 -6.57 -8.50
C GLU A 64 -14.89 -5.62 -9.08
N ASP A 65 -16.03 -5.48 -8.40
CA ASP A 65 -17.14 -4.64 -8.85
C ASP A 65 -16.79 -3.14 -8.92
N HIS A 66 -15.81 -2.65 -8.13
CA HIS A 66 -15.40 -1.22 -8.12
C HIS A 66 -14.60 -0.81 -9.37
N PHE A 67 -13.84 -1.74 -9.94
CA PHE A 67 -13.03 -1.51 -11.14
C PHE A 67 -13.66 -2.10 -12.40
N ASP A 68 -14.91 -2.56 -12.32
CA ASP A 68 -15.70 -3.00 -13.47
C ASP A 68 -16.76 -1.95 -13.83
N TYR A 69 -17.40 -2.09 -14.98
CA TYR A 69 -18.52 -1.22 -15.36
C TYR A 69 -19.77 -1.53 -14.53
N SER A 70 -20.46 -0.48 -14.11
CA SER A 70 -21.70 -0.59 -13.33
C SER A 70 -22.89 -0.13 -14.17
N PHE A 71 -23.35 -1.01 -15.07
CA PHE A 71 -24.37 -0.69 -16.07
C PHE A 71 -25.60 0.02 -15.49
N GLU A 72 -26.16 -0.50 -14.39
CA GLU A 72 -27.34 0.08 -13.75
C GLU A 72 -27.07 1.48 -13.17
N LEU A 73 -25.94 1.65 -12.47
CA LEU A 73 -25.56 2.94 -11.90
C LEU A 73 -25.29 3.98 -12.99
N GLU A 74 -24.51 3.61 -14.01
CA GLU A 74 -24.17 4.46 -15.12
C GLU A 74 -25.40 4.88 -15.92
N HIS A 75 -26.30 3.94 -16.22
CA HIS A 75 -27.56 4.23 -16.91
C HIS A 75 -28.41 5.23 -16.11
N ASN A 76 -28.54 5.02 -14.80
CA ASN A 76 -29.28 5.92 -13.93
C ASN A 76 -28.67 7.33 -13.84
N LEU A 77 -27.34 7.44 -13.81
CA LEU A 77 -26.64 8.74 -13.80
C LEU A 77 -26.79 9.47 -15.13
N ALA A 78 -26.63 8.76 -16.25
CA ALA A 78 -26.81 9.31 -17.59
C ALA A 78 -28.26 9.77 -17.83
N ALA A 79 -29.25 8.98 -17.43
CA ALA A 79 -30.68 9.34 -17.54
C ALA A 79 -31.06 10.58 -16.72
N LYS A 80 -30.30 10.88 -15.66
CA LYS A 80 -30.46 12.08 -14.82
C LYS A 80 -29.50 13.21 -15.20
N GLU A 81 -28.77 13.08 -16.32
CA GLU A 81 -27.79 14.05 -16.82
C GLU A 81 -26.70 14.42 -15.80
N LYS A 82 -26.37 13.48 -14.89
CA LYS A 82 -25.34 13.65 -13.85
C LYS A 82 -23.95 13.33 -14.41
N TRP A 83 -23.51 14.09 -15.40
CA TRP A 83 -22.30 13.80 -16.19
C TRP A 83 -21.01 13.78 -15.36
N ASN A 84 -20.85 14.69 -14.40
CA ASN A 84 -19.66 14.71 -13.54
C ASN A 84 -19.54 13.42 -12.72
N LEU A 85 -20.63 12.98 -12.10
CA LEU A 85 -20.67 11.73 -11.33
C LEU A 85 -20.49 10.50 -12.22
N LEU A 86 -21.03 10.53 -13.44
CA LEU A 86 -20.84 9.44 -14.39
C LEU A 86 -19.35 9.26 -14.75
N ASN A 87 -18.64 10.37 -14.98
CA ASN A 87 -17.21 10.33 -15.27
C ASN A 87 -16.40 9.78 -14.08
N GLU A 88 -16.72 10.20 -12.85
CA GLU A 88 -16.06 9.66 -11.65
C GLU A 88 -16.31 8.16 -11.46
N VAL A 89 -17.52 7.67 -11.78
CA VAL A 89 -17.84 6.23 -11.70
C VAL A 89 -17.10 5.41 -12.75
N ARG A 90 -16.89 5.94 -13.96
CA ARG A 90 -16.21 5.21 -15.06
C ARG A 90 -14.69 5.21 -14.94
N LYS A 91 -14.12 6.24 -14.32
CA LYS A 91 -12.68 6.42 -14.21
C LYS A 91 -11.94 5.19 -13.63
N PRO A 92 -12.40 4.55 -12.53
CA PRO A 92 -11.84 3.28 -12.04
C PRO A 92 -11.84 2.16 -13.08
N SER A 93 -12.88 2.05 -13.90
CA SER A 93 -13.04 0.98 -14.89
C SER A 93 -12.17 1.16 -16.14
N GLU A 94 -11.71 2.39 -16.40
CA GLU A 94 -10.97 2.76 -17.61
C GLU A 94 -9.46 2.97 -17.37
N MET A 95 -8.98 2.94 -16.12
CA MET A 95 -7.62 3.36 -15.77
C MET A 95 -6.51 2.34 -16.05
N ALA A 96 -6.79 1.03 -16.01
CA ALA A 96 -5.77 -0.02 -16.22
C ALA A 96 -6.40 -1.38 -16.57
N ASP A 97 -5.60 -2.27 -17.16
CA ASP A 97 -5.97 -3.67 -17.31
C ASP A 97 -5.78 -4.41 -15.97
N ILE A 98 -6.89 -4.75 -15.31
CA ILE A 98 -6.89 -5.37 -13.98
C ILE A 98 -7.22 -6.86 -14.07
N HIS A 99 -6.32 -7.67 -13.50
CA HIS A 99 -6.43 -9.11 -13.38
C HIS A 99 -6.61 -9.54 -11.92
N TYR A 100 -7.24 -10.69 -11.71
CA TYR A 100 -7.49 -11.21 -10.37
C TYR A 100 -6.96 -12.63 -10.21
N ILE A 101 -6.21 -12.86 -9.14
CA ILE A 101 -5.81 -14.21 -8.70
C ILE A 101 -6.28 -14.42 -7.26
N ARG A 102 -6.76 -15.64 -6.98
CA ARG A 102 -7.21 -16.02 -5.64
C ARG A 102 -6.06 -16.56 -4.79
N GLN A 103 -5.82 -15.92 -3.65
CA GLN A 103 -5.10 -16.54 -2.54
C GLN A 103 -6.08 -17.41 -1.74
N LYS A 104 -5.99 -18.74 -1.91
CA LYS A 104 -6.96 -19.69 -1.32
C LYS A 104 -6.90 -19.74 0.20
N GLU A 105 -5.71 -19.55 0.77
CA GLU A 105 -5.43 -19.59 2.20
C GLU A 105 -4.53 -18.41 2.57
N PRO A 106 -4.84 -17.65 3.65
CA PRO A 106 -4.09 -16.45 4.04
C PRO A 106 -2.77 -16.83 4.73
N LYS A 107 -1.80 -17.36 3.97
CA LYS A 107 -0.48 -17.78 4.47
C LYS A 107 0.55 -16.63 4.53
N GLY A 108 0.08 -15.38 4.63
CA GLY A 108 0.95 -14.20 4.66
C GLY A 108 1.21 -13.55 3.30
N LEU A 109 1.90 -12.41 3.36
CA LEU A 109 2.21 -11.53 2.23
C LEU A 109 3.06 -12.22 1.16
N GLY A 110 4.11 -12.92 1.55
CA GLY A 110 4.99 -13.64 0.62
C GLY A 110 4.23 -14.68 -0.19
N HIS A 111 3.29 -15.40 0.44
CA HIS A 111 2.41 -16.35 -0.27
C HIS A 111 1.46 -15.65 -1.26
N ALA A 112 0.95 -14.45 -0.91
CA ALA A 112 0.08 -13.69 -1.80
C ALA A 112 0.84 -13.30 -3.09
N ILE A 113 2.07 -12.80 -2.94
CA ILE A 113 2.95 -12.47 -4.08
C ILE A 113 3.25 -13.72 -4.90
N TRP A 114 3.60 -14.83 -4.26
CA TRP A 114 3.90 -16.10 -4.95
C TRP A 114 2.73 -16.67 -5.76
N CYS A 115 1.49 -16.40 -5.35
CA CYS A 115 0.30 -16.80 -6.10
C CYS A 115 0.22 -16.14 -7.50
N ALA A 116 0.80 -14.96 -7.67
CA ALA A 116 0.82 -14.22 -8.94
C ALA A 116 1.99 -14.60 -9.88
N ARG A 117 2.93 -15.46 -9.46
CA ARG A 117 4.15 -15.80 -10.21
C ARG A 117 3.92 -16.19 -11.68
N LYS A 118 2.83 -16.90 -11.97
CA LYS A 118 2.53 -17.37 -13.33
C LYS A 118 2.06 -16.24 -14.25
N PHE A 119 1.43 -15.22 -13.67
CA PHE A 119 0.99 -14.03 -14.40
C PHE A 119 2.18 -13.10 -14.68
N ILE A 120 3.05 -12.93 -13.68
CA ILE A 120 4.27 -12.14 -13.85
C ILE A 120 5.19 -12.80 -14.89
N GLY A 121 5.49 -14.09 -14.74
CA GLY A 121 6.47 -14.75 -15.60
C GLY A 121 7.90 -14.40 -15.20
N ASP A 122 8.73 -14.08 -16.19
CA ASP A 122 10.17 -13.85 -16.03
C ASP A 122 10.55 -12.38 -16.31
N GLU A 123 9.77 -11.45 -15.77
CA GLU A 123 10.03 -10.01 -15.89
C GLU A 123 9.98 -9.32 -14.50
N PRO A 124 10.72 -8.22 -14.30
CA PRO A 124 10.64 -7.47 -13.04
C PRO A 124 9.26 -6.84 -12.88
N PHE A 125 8.81 -6.74 -11.63
CA PHE A 125 7.45 -6.32 -11.31
C PHE A 125 7.41 -5.48 -10.04
N ALA A 126 6.40 -4.62 -9.95
CA ALA A 126 6.11 -3.84 -8.76
C ALA A 126 5.24 -4.63 -7.78
N VAL A 127 5.37 -4.35 -6.48
CA VAL A 127 4.39 -4.75 -5.45
C VAL A 127 3.99 -3.52 -4.67
N LEU A 128 2.69 -3.30 -4.52
CA LEU A 128 2.13 -2.20 -3.74
C LEU A 128 1.18 -2.78 -2.70
N LEU A 129 1.39 -2.46 -1.43
CA LEU A 129 0.50 -2.90 -0.36
C LEU A 129 -0.77 -2.06 -0.36
N GLY A 130 -1.92 -2.73 -0.30
CA GLY A 130 -3.25 -2.12 -0.42
C GLY A 130 -3.70 -1.25 0.76
N ASP A 131 -2.83 -1.04 1.75
CA ASP A 131 -3.07 -0.26 2.97
C ASP A 131 -2.01 0.83 3.23
N ASP A 132 -1.11 1.06 2.29
CA ASP A 132 -0.10 2.13 2.35
C ASP A 132 -0.34 3.14 1.23
N ILE A 133 -0.93 4.29 1.54
CA ILE A 133 -1.09 5.39 0.57
C ILE A 133 0.17 6.27 0.64
N VAL A 134 0.71 6.65 -0.51
CA VAL A 134 1.84 7.59 -0.59
C VAL A 134 1.43 8.79 -1.44
N GLU A 135 1.37 9.95 -0.81
CA GLU A 135 1.09 11.23 -1.47
C GLU A 135 2.42 11.89 -1.87
N SER A 136 2.62 12.11 -3.17
CA SER A 136 3.81 12.77 -3.71
C SER A 136 3.53 13.38 -5.08
N GLU A 137 4.19 14.50 -5.41
CA GLU A 137 4.07 15.13 -6.74
C GLU A 137 4.59 14.20 -7.85
N ASN A 138 5.71 13.53 -7.60
CA ASN A 138 6.21 12.45 -8.45
C ASN A 138 5.83 11.12 -7.79
N PRO A 139 5.02 10.23 -8.43
CA PRO A 139 4.58 8.98 -7.82
C PRO A 139 5.74 8.18 -7.20
N CYS A 140 5.55 7.66 -5.99
CA CYS A 140 6.58 6.91 -5.29
C CYS A 140 7.10 5.73 -6.11
N LEU A 141 6.18 4.94 -6.70
CA LEU A 141 6.56 3.85 -7.57
C LEU A 141 7.38 4.33 -8.77
N LYS A 142 7.06 5.47 -9.39
CA LYS A 142 7.84 6.02 -10.51
C LYS A 142 9.27 6.33 -10.11
N GLN A 143 9.47 6.98 -8.96
CA GLN A 143 10.80 7.24 -8.42
C GLN A 143 11.60 5.94 -8.24
N MET A 144 10.95 4.89 -7.72
CA MET A 144 11.61 3.59 -7.55
C MET A 144 11.92 2.91 -8.89
N ILE A 145 11.05 3.04 -9.90
CA ILE A 145 11.29 2.53 -11.25
C ILE A 145 12.53 3.19 -11.84
N ASP A 146 12.73 4.49 -11.64
CA ASP A 146 13.91 5.20 -12.12
C ASP A 146 15.20 4.65 -11.46
N VAL A 147 15.16 4.34 -10.16
CA VAL A 147 16.26 3.66 -9.46
C VAL A 147 16.50 2.25 -10.02
N PHE A 148 15.44 1.48 -10.26
CA PHE A 148 15.59 0.16 -10.88
C PHE A 148 16.21 0.27 -12.28
N ASP A 149 15.80 1.25 -13.08
CA ASP A 149 16.30 1.44 -14.44
C ASP A 149 17.81 1.73 -14.45
N GLU A 150 18.32 2.48 -13.48
CA GLU A 150 19.75 2.76 -13.32
C GLU A 150 20.56 1.54 -12.84
N TYR A 151 20.09 0.87 -11.77
CA TYR A 151 20.91 -0.15 -11.08
C TYR A 151 20.59 -1.60 -11.49
N GLN A 152 19.43 -1.85 -12.10
CA GLN A 152 18.91 -3.18 -12.46
C GLN A 152 18.91 -4.18 -11.28
N ARG A 153 18.57 -3.70 -10.08
CA ARG A 153 18.49 -4.48 -8.83
C ARG A 153 17.13 -4.30 -8.18
N SER A 154 16.66 -5.29 -7.43
CA SER A 154 15.42 -5.16 -6.64
C SER A 154 15.51 -3.95 -5.70
N VAL A 155 14.41 -3.19 -5.58
CA VAL A 155 14.32 -1.95 -4.81
C VAL A 155 13.20 -2.06 -3.79
N VAL A 156 13.46 -1.66 -2.56
CA VAL A 156 12.45 -1.50 -1.50
C VAL A 156 12.33 -0.02 -1.13
N GLY A 157 11.10 0.50 -1.07
CA GLY A 157 10.86 1.86 -0.61
C GLY A 157 11.02 1.92 0.92
N VAL A 158 11.74 2.92 1.43
CA VAL A 158 11.96 3.07 2.87
C VAL A 158 11.69 4.49 3.37
N LYS A 159 11.42 4.61 4.67
CA LYS A 159 11.44 5.87 5.42
C LYS A 159 12.09 5.63 6.78
N GLN A 160 12.72 6.66 7.33
CA GLN A 160 13.14 6.64 8.73
C GLN A 160 11.92 6.71 9.64
N VAL A 161 11.90 5.88 10.68
CA VAL A 161 10.87 5.87 11.72
C VAL A 161 11.47 6.15 13.10
N ASP A 162 10.64 6.49 14.08
CA ASP A 162 11.11 6.56 15.46
C ASP A 162 11.61 5.18 15.92
N TRP A 163 12.69 5.14 16.69
CA TRP A 163 13.29 3.90 17.17
C TRP A 163 12.31 3.06 18.03
N ASN A 164 11.30 3.67 18.63
CA ASN A 164 10.26 2.95 19.36
C ASN A 164 9.26 2.24 18.43
N GLU A 165 9.24 2.56 17.14
CA GLU A 165 8.32 1.99 16.16
C GLU A 165 8.93 0.89 15.29
N VAL A 166 10.25 0.65 15.38
CA VAL A 166 10.95 -0.33 14.52
C VAL A 166 10.35 -1.73 14.57
N HIS A 167 9.82 -2.14 15.73
CA HIS A 167 9.18 -3.44 15.94
C HIS A 167 7.86 -3.63 15.17
N ARG A 168 7.36 -2.56 14.53
CA ARG A 168 6.13 -2.60 13.72
C ARG A 168 6.41 -2.96 12.26
N TYR A 169 7.65 -2.80 11.79
CA TYR A 169 8.00 -2.81 10.37
C TYR A 169 9.11 -3.81 10.03
N GLY A 170 9.28 -4.10 8.74
CA GLY A 170 10.52 -4.66 8.24
C GLY A 170 11.61 -3.60 8.24
N ILE A 171 12.78 -3.88 8.82
CA ILE A 171 13.90 -2.93 8.93
C ILE A 171 15.01 -3.33 7.97
N VAL A 172 15.54 -2.34 7.25
CA VAL A 172 16.73 -2.48 6.41
C VAL A 172 17.98 -2.12 7.21
N GLU A 173 18.91 -3.07 7.28
CA GLU A 173 20.25 -2.91 7.82
C GLU A 173 21.25 -2.97 6.66
N GLY A 174 22.15 -1.99 6.57
CA GLY A 174 23.10 -1.88 5.47
C GLY A 174 23.84 -0.55 5.47
N HIS A 175 24.45 -0.22 4.33
CA HIS A 175 25.29 0.97 4.19
C HIS A 175 24.79 1.89 3.07
N ALA A 176 24.98 3.20 3.26
CA ALA A 176 24.57 4.20 2.27
C ALA A 176 25.48 4.13 1.02
N LEU A 177 24.86 4.06 -0.16
CA LEU A 177 25.53 4.25 -1.46
C LEU A 177 25.47 5.71 -1.89
N THR A 178 24.34 6.37 -1.64
CA THR A 178 24.11 7.80 -1.89
C THR A 178 23.34 8.41 -0.72
N SER A 179 22.90 9.66 -0.83
CA SER A 179 22.06 10.31 0.19
C SER A 179 20.66 9.70 0.33
N LYS A 180 20.15 9.01 -0.70
CA LYS A 180 18.80 8.43 -0.72
C LYS A 180 18.77 6.93 -0.99
N ILE A 181 19.92 6.33 -1.32
CA ILE A 181 20.01 4.90 -1.65
C ILE A 181 20.99 4.25 -0.68
N SER A 182 20.54 3.17 -0.06
CA SER A 182 21.37 2.27 0.75
C SER A 182 21.39 0.88 0.12
N GLU A 183 22.53 0.20 0.17
CA GLU A 183 22.61 -1.22 -0.14
C GLU A 183 22.20 -2.02 1.11
N ALA A 184 21.17 -2.86 0.98
CA ALA A 184 20.65 -3.67 2.06
C ALA A 184 21.49 -4.94 2.23
N GLU A 185 22.17 -5.06 3.37
CA GLU A 185 22.90 -6.26 3.76
C GLU A 185 21.98 -7.28 4.44
N ARG A 186 21.00 -6.78 5.20
CA ARG A 186 20.04 -7.61 5.92
C ARG A 186 18.69 -6.92 6.02
N LEU A 187 17.62 -7.69 5.86
CA LEU A 187 16.26 -7.22 6.04
C LEU A 187 15.60 -8.06 7.13
N VAL A 188 15.07 -7.42 8.18
CA VAL A 188 14.56 -8.12 9.37
C VAL A 188 13.10 -7.74 9.59
N GLU A 189 12.20 -8.73 9.65
CA GLU A 189 10.78 -8.51 9.94
C GLU A 189 10.57 -8.24 11.44
N LYS A 190 10.10 -7.04 11.79
CA LYS A 190 9.66 -6.66 13.15
C LYS A 190 10.70 -6.97 14.23
N PRO A 191 11.95 -6.48 14.09
CA PRO A 191 12.99 -6.70 15.09
C PRO A 191 12.60 -6.05 16.42
N LYS A 192 13.13 -6.57 17.53
CA LYS A 192 13.07 -5.81 18.79
C LYS A 192 13.93 -4.56 18.66
N LYS A 193 13.56 -3.51 19.38
CA LYS A 193 14.29 -2.23 19.36
C LYS A 193 15.78 -2.41 19.68
N GLU A 194 16.11 -3.31 20.60
CA GLU A 194 17.47 -3.57 21.05
C GLU A 194 18.29 -4.39 20.05
N GLU A 195 17.61 -5.06 19.10
CA GLU A 195 18.23 -5.92 18.08
C GLU A 195 18.40 -5.18 16.74
N ALA A 196 17.68 -4.07 16.54
CA ALA A 196 17.72 -3.28 15.31
C ALA A 196 18.99 -2.40 15.27
N THR A 197 19.73 -2.48 14.17
CA THR A 197 20.93 -1.64 13.94
C THR A 197 20.64 -0.39 13.08
N SER A 198 19.39 -0.26 12.63
CA SER A 198 18.89 0.81 11.77
C SER A 198 17.44 1.12 12.11
N ASN A 199 16.97 2.31 11.72
CA ASN A 199 15.57 2.71 11.78
C ASN A 199 14.97 2.97 10.38
N LEU A 200 15.62 2.49 9.32
CA LEU A 200 15.09 2.51 7.96
C LEU A 200 14.04 1.41 7.81
N ALA A 201 12.78 1.80 7.92
CA ALA A 201 11.66 0.89 7.79
C ALA A 201 11.21 0.79 6.33
N ILE A 202 10.86 -0.43 5.91
CA ILE A 202 10.28 -0.74 4.61
C ILE A 202 8.84 -0.23 4.59
N MET A 203 8.55 0.60 3.60
CA MET A 203 7.21 1.11 3.30
C MET A 203 6.68 0.27 2.13
N GLY A 204 5.39 -0.05 2.09
CA GLY A 204 4.77 -1.05 1.22
C GLY A 204 4.82 -0.81 -0.29
N ARG A 205 6.01 -0.56 -0.85
CA ARG A 205 6.37 -0.41 -2.25
C ARG A 205 7.65 -1.19 -2.51
N TYR A 206 7.60 -2.03 -3.52
CA TYR A 206 8.70 -2.91 -3.89
C TYR A 206 8.81 -2.98 -5.41
N ILE A 207 10.03 -3.12 -5.91
CA ILE A 207 10.32 -3.56 -7.27
C ILE A 207 11.18 -4.80 -7.15
N LEU A 208 10.71 -5.91 -7.67
CA LEU A 208 11.31 -7.23 -7.46
C LEU A 208 11.70 -7.89 -8.77
N THR A 209 12.79 -8.62 -8.75
CA THR A 209 13.18 -9.54 -9.83
C THR A 209 12.47 -10.89 -9.68
N PRO A 210 12.21 -11.62 -10.78
CA PRO A 210 11.45 -12.87 -10.77
C PRO A 210 12.08 -13.98 -9.90
N ASP A 211 13.39 -13.93 -9.64
CA ASP A 211 14.12 -14.86 -8.75
C ASP A 211 13.49 -14.99 -7.35
N ILE A 212 12.79 -13.96 -6.88
CA ILE A 212 12.08 -13.97 -5.60
C ILE A 212 11.05 -15.11 -5.52
N PHE A 213 10.47 -15.54 -6.65
CA PHE A 213 9.44 -16.58 -6.66
C PHE A 213 9.98 -17.95 -6.29
N ASP A 214 11.22 -18.27 -6.65
CA ASP A 214 11.87 -19.53 -6.27
C ASP A 214 12.09 -19.58 -4.76
N ILE A 215 12.53 -18.45 -4.18
CA ILE A 215 12.72 -18.30 -2.74
C ILE A 215 11.39 -18.45 -2.01
N LEU A 216 10.37 -17.69 -2.44
CA LEU A 216 9.03 -17.76 -1.85
C LEU A 216 8.39 -19.15 -1.98
N GLY A 217 8.71 -19.90 -3.04
CA GLY A 217 8.21 -21.26 -3.25
C GLY A 217 8.81 -22.31 -2.30
N GLN A 218 9.99 -22.04 -1.75
CA GLN A 218 10.71 -22.95 -0.84
C GLN A 218 10.63 -22.51 0.63
N GLN A 219 10.11 -21.31 0.88
CA GLN A 219 10.15 -20.69 2.19
C GLN A 219 9.10 -21.26 3.16
N SER A 220 9.56 -21.54 4.38
CA SER A 220 8.70 -21.87 5.52
C SER A 220 8.08 -20.63 6.16
N ALA A 221 7.02 -20.82 6.94
CA ALA A 221 6.44 -19.76 7.76
C ALA A 221 7.47 -19.18 8.75
N GLY A 222 7.46 -17.85 8.90
CA GLY A 222 8.29 -17.08 9.83
C GLY A 222 7.45 -16.43 10.93
N VAL A 223 7.65 -15.14 11.15
CA VAL A 223 6.93 -14.35 12.16
C VAL A 223 5.42 -14.49 11.98
N GLY A 224 4.70 -14.78 13.07
CA GLY A 224 3.25 -14.93 13.07
C GLY A 224 2.71 -16.20 12.38
N GLY A 225 3.57 -17.15 12.01
CA GLY A 225 3.14 -18.35 11.27
C GLY A 225 2.84 -18.08 9.79
N GLU A 226 3.32 -16.96 9.26
CA GLU A 226 3.08 -16.49 7.90
C GLU A 226 4.37 -16.54 7.05
N ILE A 227 4.23 -16.73 5.74
CA ILE A 227 5.33 -16.60 4.79
C ILE A 227 5.60 -15.11 4.57
N GLN A 228 6.65 -14.59 5.19
CA GLN A 228 7.02 -13.18 5.15
C GLN A 228 7.80 -12.81 3.90
N LEU A 229 7.46 -11.68 3.27
CA LEU A 229 8.23 -11.16 2.15
C LEU A 229 9.65 -10.74 2.58
N THR A 230 9.76 -10.12 3.75
CA THR A 230 11.04 -9.61 4.30
C THR A 230 12.09 -10.72 4.43
N ASP A 231 11.70 -11.91 4.91
CA ASP A 231 12.60 -13.07 4.99
C ASP A 231 13.08 -13.52 3.60
N ALA A 232 12.21 -13.45 2.59
CA ALA A 232 12.55 -13.82 1.21
C ALA A 232 13.47 -12.77 0.56
N LEU A 233 13.25 -11.49 0.85
CA LEU A 233 14.12 -10.39 0.43
C LEU A 233 15.51 -10.52 1.03
N SER A 234 15.62 -10.84 2.33
CA SER A 234 16.94 -11.06 2.95
C SER A 234 17.72 -12.18 2.25
N LYS A 235 17.06 -13.30 1.91
CA LYS A 235 17.68 -14.40 1.15
C LYS A 235 18.01 -14.02 -0.30
N LEU A 236 17.20 -13.17 -0.92
CA LEU A 236 17.49 -12.65 -2.27
C LEU A 236 18.75 -11.78 -2.23
N GLY A 237 18.87 -10.93 -1.20
CA GLY A 237 20.01 -10.06 -0.93
C GLY A 237 21.36 -10.79 -0.86
N GLU A 238 21.38 -12.02 -0.35
CA GLU A 238 22.59 -12.87 -0.31
C GLU A 238 23.15 -13.20 -1.70
N LYS A 239 22.30 -13.23 -2.72
CA LYS A 239 22.69 -13.52 -4.11
C LYS A 239 22.87 -12.25 -4.94
N ASN A 240 21.91 -11.33 -4.82
CA ASN A 240 21.83 -10.08 -5.56
C ASN A 240 21.49 -8.96 -4.57
N PRO A 241 22.40 -8.00 -4.32
CA PRO A 241 22.15 -6.93 -3.36
C PRO A 241 20.86 -6.16 -3.66
N ILE A 242 20.06 -5.94 -2.62
CA ILE A 242 18.81 -5.17 -2.69
C ILE A 242 19.12 -3.71 -2.38
N LEU A 243 18.48 -2.79 -3.10
CA LEU A 243 18.56 -1.37 -2.81
C LEU A 243 17.39 -0.93 -1.94
N ALA A 244 17.67 -0.18 -0.89
CA ALA A 244 16.68 0.56 -0.12
C ALA A 244 16.69 2.01 -0.57
N TYR A 245 15.53 2.49 -1.04
CA TYR A 245 15.37 3.84 -1.57
C TYR A 245 14.48 4.68 -0.66
N GLU A 246 15.04 5.75 -0.10
CA GLU A 246 14.31 6.75 0.68
C GLU A 246 13.60 7.73 -0.27
N PHE A 247 12.35 7.37 -0.63
CA PHE A 247 11.54 8.11 -1.59
C PHE A 247 11.01 9.44 -1.03
N ASP A 248 10.69 10.37 -1.93
CA ASP A 248 10.00 11.61 -1.61
C ASP A 248 8.48 11.41 -1.58
N GLY A 249 7.83 12.02 -0.59
CA GLY A 249 6.38 11.92 -0.38
C GLY A 249 6.00 11.63 1.07
N ASN A 250 4.71 11.83 1.36
CA ASN A 250 4.09 11.56 2.65
C ASN A 250 3.42 10.19 2.63
N ARG A 251 3.79 9.31 3.55
CA ARG A 251 3.13 8.01 3.72
C ARG A 251 1.98 8.12 4.72
N HIS A 252 0.88 7.47 4.37
CA HIS A 252 -0.31 7.31 5.18
C HIS A 252 -0.58 5.81 5.38
N ASP A 253 -0.41 5.33 6.62
CA ASP A 253 -0.72 3.95 7.01
C ASP A 253 -2.20 3.83 7.34
N VAL A 254 -3.00 3.33 6.40
CA VAL A 254 -4.44 3.10 6.61
C VAL A 254 -4.74 1.67 7.04
N GLY A 255 -3.70 0.89 7.37
CA GLY A 255 -3.79 -0.46 7.92
C GLY A 255 -4.11 -0.50 9.41
N GLU A 256 -4.06 0.64 10.10
CA GLU A 256 -4.38 0.84 11.51
C GLU A 256 -5.47 1.91 11.70
N LYS A 257 -6.25 1.81 12.79
CA LYS A 257 -7.40 2.71 13.02
C LYS A 257 -7.01 4.18 13.12
N LEU A 258 -5.94 4.48 13.86
CA LEU A 258 -5.50 5.87 14.05
C LEU A 258 -5.03 6.46 12.71
N GLY A 259 -4.16 5.75 12.00
CA GLY A 259 -3.66 6.20 10.70
C GLY A 259 -4.77 6.35 9.66
N PHE A 260 -5.79 5.49 9.66
CA PHE A 260 -6.99 5.68 8.82
C PHE A 260 -7.73 6.99 9.13
N ILE A 261 -7.91 7.33 10.41
CA ILE A 261 -8.58 8.58 10.81
C ILE A 261 -7.72 9.81 10.48
N GLU A 262 -6.42 9.77 10.79
CA GLU A 262 -5.48 10.84 10.44
C GLU A 262 -5.45 11.10 8.94
N THR A 263 -5.43 10.04 8.14
CA THR A 263 -5.48 10.11 6.68
C THR A 263 -6.81 10.68 6.19
N THR A 264 -7.93 10.24 6.76
CA THR A 264 -9.25 10.77 6.41
C THR A 264 -9.33 12.27 6.68
N ILE A 265 -8.82 12.73 7.83
CA ILE A 265 -8.76 14.16 8.17
C ILE A 265 -7.84 14.91 7.20
N HIS A 266 -6.65 14.38 6.91
CA HIS A 266 -5.68 14.96 5.99
C HIS A 266 -6.31 15.23 4.62
N TYR A 267 -6.91 14.21 4.01
CA TYR A 267 -7.57 14.34 2.71
C TYR A 267 -8.82 15.21 2.76
N ALA A 268 -9.61 15.17 3.85
CA ALA A 268 -10.77 16.04 4.02
C ALA A 268 -10.37 17.54 4.06
N LEU A 269 -9.24 17.86 4.69
CA LEU A 269 -8.68 19.22 4.75
C LEU A 269 -8.03 19.68 3.44
N GLN A 270 -7.91 18.81 2.46
CA GLN A 270 -7.52 19.13 1.08
C GLN A 270 -8.71 19.10 0.11
N HIS A 271 -9.86 18.56 0.53
CA HIS A 271 -11.01 18.35 -0.34
C HIS A 271 -11.79 19.66 -0.61
N ASN A 272 -11.92 20.02 -1.89
CA ASN A 272 -12.48 21.31 -2.31
C ASN A 272 -13.91 21.57 -1.81
N GLU A 273 -14.73 20.54 -1.63
CA GLU A 273 -16.14 20.69 -1.25
C GLU A 273 -16.37 20.77 0.27
N ILE A 274 -15.52 20.13 1.09
CA ILE A 274 -15.81 19.92 2.52
C ILE A 274 -14.75 20.51 3.45
N LYS A 275 -13.60 20.96 2.93
CA LYS A 275 -12.47 21.44 3.73
C LYS A 275 -12.86 22.48 4.78
N ASP A 276 -13.57 23.53 4.37
CA ASP A 276 -13.88 24.66 5.25
C ASP A 276 -14.87 24.26 6.35
N GLU A 277 -15.86 23.43 6.02
CA GLU A 277 -16.84 22.89 6.97
C GLU A 277 -16.18 21.94 7.97
N VAL A 278 -15.31 21.04 7.50
CA VAL A 278 -14.55 20.11 8.35
C VAL A 278 -13.63 20.88 9.29
N LEU A 279 -12.90 21.88 8.80
CA LEU A 279 -12.00 22.69 9.61
C LEU A 279 -12.76 23.47 10.70
N ALA A 280 -13.91 24.05 10.35
CA ALA A 280 -14.76 24.74 11.31
C ALA A 280 -15.27 23.79 12.41
N TYR A 281 -15.74 22.60 12.02
CA TYR A 281 -16.22 21.59 12.96
C TYR A 281 -15.10 21.09 13.89
N MET A 282 -13.91 20.82 13.36
CA MET A 282 -12.77 20.40 14.17
C MET A 282 -12.40 21.43 15.23
N ARG A 283 -12.39 22.73 14.90
CA ARG A 283 -12.14 23.81 15.86
C ARG A 283 -13.19 23.82 16.97
N GLN A 284 -14.46 23.71 16.61
CA GLN A 284 -15.55 23.63 17.58
C GLN A 284 -15.36 22.44 18.55
N VAL A 285 -15.05 21.25 18.03
CA VAL A 285 -14.85 20.06 18.87
C VAL A 285 -13.67 20.24 19.84
N ILE A 286 -12.57 20.84 19.38
CA ILE A 286 -11.40 21.11 20.22
C ILE A 286 -11.75 22.09 21.35
N GLU A 287 -12.46 23.18 21.02
CA GLU A 287 -12.91 24.17 22.01
C GLU A 287 -13.84 23.55 23.07
N GLU A 288 -14.79 22.70 22.65
CA GLU A 288 -15.68 21.99 23.56
C GLU A 288 -14.91 21.04 24.52
N ILE A 289 -13.92 20.31 24.01
CA ILE A 289 -13.09 19.42 24.82
C ILE A 289 -12.26 20.20 25.84
N ASP A 290 -11.69 21.34 25.44
CA ASP A 290 -10.86 22.16 26.33
C ASP A 290 -11.70 22.84 27.43
N GLN A 291 -12.92 23.29 27.10
CA GLN A 291 -13.88 23.78 28.10
C GLN A 291 -14.25 22.69 29.12
N GLN A 292 -14.51 21.46 28.65
CA GLN A 292 -14.82 20.33 29.54
C GLN A 292 -13.66 19.97 30.49
N LYS A 293 -12.40 20.09 30.03
CA LYS A 293 -11.23 19.86 30.88
C LYS A 293 -11.11 20.94 31.97
N GLN A 294 -11.37 22.20 31.63
CA GLN A 294 -11.34 23.30 32.60
C GLN A 294 -12.40 23.14 33.70
N VAL A 295 -13.60 22.68 33.36
CA VAL A 295 -14.68 22.41 34.34
C VAL A 295 -14.36 21.23 35.25
N LYS A 296 -13.61 20.21 34.79
CA LYS A 296 -13.19 19.07 35.63
C LYS A 296 -12.03 19.36 36.58
N LEU A 297 -11.31 20.46 36.36
CA LEU A 297 -10.17 20.89 37.18
C LEU A 297 -10.58 21.90 38.28
N GLN A 298 -11.83 22.37 38.26
CA GLN A 298 -12.45 23.20 39.30
C GLN A 298 -13.33 22.35 40.22
#